data_AF-A0A6I4T4I4-F1
#
_entry.id   AF-A0A6I4T4I4-F1
#
_cell.length_a   1.000
_cell.length_b   1.000
_cell.length_c   1.000
_cell.angle_alpha   90.00
_cell.angle_beta   90.00
_cell.angle_gamma   90.00
#
_symmetry.space_group_name_H-M   'P 1'
#
loop_
_entity.id
_entity.type
_entity.pdbx_description
1 polymer ?
#
loop_
_entity_poly.entity_id
_entity_poly.type
_entity_poly.pdbx_seq_one_letter_code
_entity_poly.pdbx_strand_id
1 'polypeptide(L)'
;MAADNTGPTAEDALAKAREVYGPPQLAKPKCPEAQTPGELVVCALPQDDSDFRVNPTSTTDPRSAQALDDGIPRAPDVAGDGIFKGPGTMSGGCFLNKCPPPPAYIVDFSKLPEPPPGSDADRMARGEIPGP
;
A
#
# COMPACT_ATOMS: atom_id res chain seq x y z
N MET A 1 29.43 13.89 -55.86
CA MET A 1 28.31 14.29 -54.98
C MET A 1 28.43 13.46 -53.71
N ALA A 2 28.49 14.10 -52.53
CA ALA A 2 28.35 13.38 -51.27
C ALA A 2 26.86 13.24 -50.96
N ALA A 3 26.43 12.06 -50.50
CA ALA A 3 25.06 11.86 -50.02
C ALA A 3 24.94 12.51 -48.63
N ASP A 4 24.10 13.54 -48.53
CA ASP A 4 23.81 14.19 -47.27
C ASP A 4 22.91 13.26 -46.45
N ASN A 5 23.41 12.75 -45.31
CA ASN A 5 22.71 11.78 -44.47
C ASN A 5 21.68 12.48 -43.59
N THR A 6 20.68 13.08 -44.22
CA THR A 6 19.56 13.81 -43.60
C THR A 6 18.50 12.89 -42.99
N GLY A 7 18.94 11.78 -42.39
CA GLY A 7 18.10 10.97 -41.50
C GLY A 7 17.90 11.67 -40.16
N PRO A 8 16.79 11.42 -39.45
CA PRO A 8 16.62 11.93 -38.09
C PRO A 8 17.75 11.43 -37.19
N THR A 9 18.32 12.33 -36.40
CA THR A 9 19.39 12.00 -35.46
C THR A 9 18.86 11.15 -34.29
N ALA A 10 19.75 10.57 -33.49
CA ALA A 10 19.35 9.84 -32.29
C ALA A 10 18.65 10.77 -31.30
N GLU A 11 19.09 12.03 -31.26
CA GLU A 11 18.54 13.13 -30.48
C GLU A 11 17.12 13.47 -30.92
N ASP A 12 16.85 13.58 -32.22
CA ASP A 12 15.51 13.82 -32.78
C ASP A 12 14.54 12.67 -32.45
N ALA A 13 15.03 11.43 -32.58
CA ALA A 13 14.25 10.24 -32.25
C ALA A 13 13.89 10.19 -30.74
N LEU A 14 14.83 10.55 -29.87
CA LEU A 14 14.62 10.64 -28.43
C LEU A 14 13.71 11.80 -28.03
N ALA A 15 13.81 12.95 -28.69
CA ALA A 15 12.91 14.09 -28.48
C ALA A 15 11.46 13.72 -28.82
N LYS A 16 11.24 13.10 -29.99
CA LYS A 16 9.93 12.63 -30.43
C LYS A 16 9.39 11.51 -29.55
N ALA A 17 10.24 10.60 -29.07
CA ALA A 17 9.83 9.56 -28.12
C ALA A 17 9.40 10.16 -26.77
N ARG A 18 10.05 11.23 -26.30
CA ARG A 18 9.64 11.98 -25.09
C ARG A 18 8.35 12.78 -25.28
N GLU A 19 8.06 13.23 -26.50
CA GLU A 19 6.78 13.90 -26.80
C GLU A 19 5.61 12.91 -26.79
N VAL A 20 5.80 11.71 -27.37
CA VAL A 20 4.73 10.70 -27.52
C VAL A 20 4.56 9.80 -26.29
N TYR A 21 5.66 9.47 -25.60
CA TYR A 21 5.69 8.51 -24.49
C TYR A 21 6.31 9.07 -23.19
N GLY A 22 6.62 10.37 -23.15
CA GLY A 22 7.11 10.99 -21.93
C GLY A 22 6.01 11.09 -20.86
N PRO A 23 6.39 11.27 -19.58
CA PRO A 23 5.42 11.56 -18.53
C PRO A 23 4.64 12.85 -18.89
N PRO A 24 3.34 12.94 -18.55
CA PRO A 24 2.56 14.15 -18.81
C PRO A 24 3.26 15.35 -18.18
N GLN A 25 3.41 16.43 -18.95
CA GLN A 25 4.01 17.67 -18.45
C GLN A 25 3.03 18.38 -17.51
N LEU A 26 2.96 17.91 -16.27
CA LEU A 26 2.18 18.53 -15.22
C LEU A 26 2.67 19.98 -15.04
N ALA A 27 1.73 20.92 -15.06
CA ALA A 27 2.03 22.33 -14.84
C ALA A 27 2.72 22.48 -13.47
N LYS A 28 3.93 23.05 -13.46
CA LYS A 28 4.69 23.23 -12.20
C LYS A 28 3.83 23.99 -11.19
N PRO A 29 3.66 23.49 -9.96
CA PRO A 29 2.83 24.15 -8.97
C PRO A 29 3.51 25.46 -8.57
N LYS A 30 2.71 26.48 -8.25
CA LYS A 30 3.23 27.69 -7.59
C LYS A 30 3.56 27.35 -6.15
N CYS A 31 4.80 26.94 -5.91
CA CYS A 31 5.36 26.83 -4.57
C CYS A 31 5.27 28.17 -3.83
N PRO A 32 5.04 28.16 -2.50
CA PRO A 32 5.42 29.29 -1.68
C PRO A 32 6.95 29.47 -1.75
N GLU A 33 7.42 30.71 -1.63
CA GLU A 33 8.85 31.00 -1.54
C GLU A 33 9.37 30.69 -0.12
N ALA A 34 10.63 30.28 -0.01
CA ALA A 34 11.29 30.08 1.27
C ALA A 34 11.33 31.40 2.06
N GLN A 35 10.81 31.42 3.28
CA GLN A 35 10.72 32.62 4.09
C GLN A 35 12.01 32.87 4.90
N THR A 36 12.83 31.84 5.09
CA THR A 36 14.06 31.91 5.89
C THR A 36 15.29 31.31 5.18
N PRO A 37 16.50 31.86 5.37
CA PRO A 37 17.72 31.29 4.78
C PRO A 37 18.00 29.88 5.31
N GLY A 38 18.04 28.90 4.41
CA GLY A 38 18.24 27.48 4.74
C GLY A 38 16.96 26.64 4.77
N GLU A 39 15.80 27.23 4.53
CA GLU A 39 14.51 26.53 4.44
C GLU A 39 14.34 25.80 3.10
N LEU A 40 14.21 24.47 3.15
CA LEU A 40 13.95 23.64 1.97
C LEU A 40 12.44 23.49 1.76
N VAL A 41 11.86 24.33 0.91
CA VAL A 41 10.45 24.20 0.51
C VAL A 41 10.29 23.11 -0.55
N VAL A 42 9.69 21.98 -0.16
CA VAL A 42 9.36 20.87 -1.07
C VAL A 42 7.87 20.88 -1.37
N CYS A 43 7.48 21.25 -2.60
CA CYS A 43 6.10 21.13 -3.07
C CYS A 43 5.99 19.96 -4.03
N ALA A 44 5.27 18.92 -3.62
CA ALA A 44 4.76 17.94 -4.57
C ALA A 44 3.55 18.53 -5.30
N LEU A 45 3.36 18.17 -6.56
CA LEU A 45 2.03 18.16 -7.14
C LEU A 45 1.21 17.08 -6.42
N PRO A 46 -0.08 17.32 -6.08
CA PRO A 46 -0.99 16.23 -5.80
C PRO A 46 -1.19 15.46 -7.11
N GLN A 47 -0.31 14.49 -7.34
CA GLN A 47 -0.44 13.52 -8.41
C GLN A 47 -1.44 12.46 -7.94
N ASP A 48 -2.33 12.01 -8.83
CA ASP A 48 -3.16 10.86 -8.50
C ASP A 48 -2.30 9.60 -8.56
N ASP A 49 -1.90 9.10 -7.40
CA ASP A 49 -1.11 7.87 -7.28
C ASP A 49 -1.86 6.64 -7.82
N SER A 50 -3.17 6.71 -8.06
CA SER A 50 -3.92 5.58 -8.65
C SER A 50 -3.42 5.19 -10.03
N ASP A 51 -2.99 6.17 -10.84
CA ASP A 51 -2.46 5.94 -12.20
C ASP A 51 -1.11 5.20 -12.22
N PHE A 52 -0.38 5.23 -11.10
CA PHE A 52 0.94 4.60 -10.94
C PHE A 52 0.94 3.40 -10.00
N ARG A 53 -0.18 3.13 -9.32
CA ARG A 53 -0.38 1.94 -8.48
C ARG A 53 -0.90 0.79 -9.32
N VAL A 54 -0.36 -0.40 -9.09
CA VAL A 54 -0.96 -1.63 -9.60
C VAL A 54 -2.32 -1.80 -8.92
N ASN A 55 -3.39 -1.88 -9.72
CA ASN A 55 -4.73 -2.12 -9.20
C ASN A 55 -4.77 -3.41 -8.36
N PRO A 56 -5.46 -3.42 -7.20
CA PRO A 56 -5.53 -4.60 -6.36
C PRO A 56 -6.24 -5.75 -7.09
N THR A 57 -5.87 -6.98 -6.75
CA THR A 57 -6.49 -8.19 -7.33
C THR A 57 -8.00 -8.22 -7.15
N SER A 58 -8.51 -7.65 -6.06
CA SER A 58 -9.95 -7.51 -5.76
C SER A 58 -10.75 -6.69 -6.77
N THR A 59 -10.12 -5.77 -7.52
CA THR A 59 -10.76 -4.98 -8.59
C THR A 59 -10.41 -5.48 -9.99
N THR A 60 -9.31 -6.23 -10.14
CA THR A 60 -8.78 -6.64 -11.45
C THR A 60 -9.13 -8.08 -11.82
N ASP A 61 -9.31 -8.97 -10.84
CA ASP A 61 -9.74 -10.36 -11.02
C ASP A 61 -10.93 -10.67 -10.10
N PRO A 62 -12.16 -10.80 -10.64
CA PRO A 62 -13.37 -11.08 -9.87
C PRO A 62 -13.41 -12.51 -9.29
N ARG A 63 -12.45 -13.39 -9.61
CA ARG A 63 -12.29 -14.72 -9.01
C ARG A 63 -11.10 -14.81 -8.05
N SER A 64 -10.41 -13.70 -7.78
CA SER A 64 -9.32 -13.68 -6.81
C SER A 64 -9.85 -13.91 -5.39
N ALA A 65 -8.99 -14.43 -4.50
CA ALA A 65 -9.35 -14.64 -3.09
C ALA A 65 -9.63 -13.34 -2.30
N GLN A 66 -9.42 -12.17 -2.91
CA GLN A 66 -9.76 -10.85 -2.37
C GLN A 66 -10.98 -10.21 -3.06
N ALA A 67 -11.55 -10.84 -4.08
CA ALA A 67 -12.78 -10.39 -4.72
C ALA A 67 -13.99 -10.67 -3.84
N LEU A 68 -15.08 -9.93 -4.10
CA LEU A 68 -16.22 -9.85 -3.20
C LEU A 68 -17.42 -10.75 -3.61
N ASP A 69 -17.68 -11.01 -4.91
CA ASP A 69 -18.62 -11.98 -5.59
C ASP A 69 -20.21 -11.91 -5.50
N ASP A 70 -20.92 -10.91 -6.10
CA ASP A 70 -22.42 -10.70 -6.02
C ASP A 70 -23.18 -10.61 -7.37
N GLY A 71 -22.59 -11.06 -8.47
CA GLY A 71 -23.07 -10.68 -9.82
C GLY A 71 -22.72 -9.23 -10.21
N ILE A 72 -22.32 -8.40 -9.24
CA ILE A 72 -21.13 -7.53 -9.28
C ILE A 72 -20.06 -8.30 -8.43
N PRO A 73 -19.14 -7.70 -7.64
CA PRO A 73 -18.56 -8.43 -6.47
C PRO A 73 -19.04 -8.06 -5.02
N ARG A 74 -19.82 -8.92 -4.29
CA ARG A 74 -20.16 -9.01 -2.82
C ARG A 74 -20.69 -10.40 -2.30
N ALA A 75 -20.34 -10.80 -1.08
CA ALA A 75 -20.31 -12.22 -0.67
C ALA A 75 -21.65 -13.00 -0.56
N PRO A 76 -21.62 -14.36 -0.70
CA PRO A 76 -22.80 -15.23 -0.55
C PRO A 76 -23.30 -15.38 0.90
N ASP A 77 -24.62 -15.44 1.08
CA ASP A 77 -25.29 -15.60 2.39
C ASP A 77 -25.25 -17.06 2.87
N VAL A 78 -24.68 -17.27 4.06
CA VAL A 78 -24.50 -18.59 4.71
C VAL A 78 -25.44 -18.83 5.88
N ALA A 79 -26.37 -17.91 6.19
CA ALA A 79 -27.24 -18.00 7.37
C ALA A 79 -28.42 -19.00 7.23
N GLY A 80 -28.79 -19.37 6.00
CA GLY A 80 -29.94 -20.23 5.71
C GLY A 80 -31.30 -19.54 5.97
N ASP A 81 -32.40 -20.25 5.74
CA ASP A 81 -33.77 -19.70 5.88
C ASP A 81 -34.30 -19.65 7.33
N GLY A 82 -33.39 -19.51 8.30
CA GLY A 82 -33.74 -19.22 9.68
C GLY A 82 -34.20 -17.78 9.89
N ILE A 83 -34.80 -17.51 11.06
CA ILE A 83 -35.27 -16.15 11.45
C ILE A 83 -34.13 -15.16 11.71
N PHE A 84 -32.88 -15.62 11.71
CA PHE A 84 -31.67 -14.82 11.90
C PHE A 84 -30.90 -14.74 10.57
N LYS A 85 -30.99 -13.62 9.86
CA LYS A 85 -30.18 -13.32 8.67
C LYS A 85 -29.24 -12.13 8.95
N GLY A 86 -27.99 -12.24 8.52
CA GLY A 86 -26.88 -11.38 8.92
C GLY A 86 -25.69 -12.19 9.47
N PRO A 87 -24.53 -11.58 9.76
CA PRO A 87 -23.38 -12.29 10.32
C PRO A 87 -23.78 -12.99 11.61
N GLY A 88 -23.47 -14.29 11.70
CA GLY A 88 -24.10 -15.23 12.62
C GLY A 88 -24.07 -14.81 14.09
N THR A 89 -25.12 -14.13 14.55
CA THR A 89 -25.28 -13.66 15.94
C THR A 89 -25.45 -14.79 16.94
N MET A 90 -25.53 -16.06 16.49
CA MET A 90 -25.65 -17.26 17.32
C MET A 90 -24.67 -18.39 16.95
N SER A 91 -23.71 -18.18 16.02
CA SER A 91 -22.76 -19.23 15.62
C SER A 91 -21.47 -19.21 16.46
N GLY A 92 -21.48 -19.90 17.61
CA GLY A 92 -20.28 -20.21 18.41
C GLY A 92 -20.11 -19.46 19.73
N GLY A 93 -21.01 -18.53 20.07
CA GLY A 93 -21.01 -17.88 21.39
C GLY A 93 -21.54 -18.81 22.48
N CYS A 94 -20.97 -18.73 23.68
CA CYS A 94 -21.62 -19.27 24.87
C CYS A 94 -22.76 -18.30 25.27
N PHE A 95 -23.99 -18.59 24.83
CA PHE A 95 -25.15 -17.74 25.11
C PHE A 95 -25.89 -18.10 26.41
N LEU A 96 -25.84 -19.37 26.84
CA LEU A 96 -26.42 -19.81 28.12
C LEU A 96 -25.45 -19.72 29.30
N ASN A 97 -24.14 -19.84 29.03
CA ASN A 97 -23.06 -19.74 30.01
C ASN A 97 -22.15 -18.59 29.59
N LYS A 98 -21.54 -17.86 30.51
CA LYS A 98 -20.58 -16.80 30.14
C LYS A 98 -19.47 -17.38 29.25
N CYS A 99 -19.21 -16.76 28.10
CA CYS A 99 -18.05 -17.11 27.28
C CYS A 99 -16.79 -17.14 28.16
N PRO A 100 -15.93 -18.16 28.04
CA PRO A 100 -14.62 -18.09 28.66
C PRO A 100 -13.92 -16.83 28.14
N PRO A 101 -13.26 -16.05 29.01
CA PRO A 101 -12.51 -14.88 28.56
C PRO A 101 -11.44 -15.34 27.55
N PRO A 102 -11.06 -14.48 26.57
CA PRO A 102 -9.97 -14.81 25.67
C PRO A 102 -8.72 -15.15 26.49
N PRO A 103 -7.91 -16.13 26.05
CA PRO A 103 -6.74 -16.57 26.80
C PRO A 103 -5.80 -15.39 27.03
N ALA A 104 -5.50 -15.12 28.30
CA ALA A 104 -4.50 -14.13 28.68
C ALA A 104 -3.11 -14.68 28.33
N TYR A 105 -2.55 -14.24 27.20
CA TYR A 105 -1.18 -14.56 26.82
C TYR A 105 -0.19 -13.84 27.73
N ILE A 106 0.31 -14.55 28.74
CA ILE A 106 1.39 -14.07 29.60
C ILE A 106 2.72 -14.36 28.89
N VAL A 107 3.31 -13.33 28.28
CA VAL A 107 4.64 -13.41 27.67
C VAL A 107 5.68 -13.27 28.77
N ASP A 108 6.47 -14.33 28.99
CA ASP A 108 7.59 -14.33 29.91
C ASP A 108 8.84 -13.80 29.20
N PHE A 109 9.12 -12.50 29.37
CA PHE A 109 10.28 -11.84 28.77
C PHE A 109 11.63 -12.42 29.22
N SER A 110 11.68 -13.17 30.34
CA SER A 110 12.92 -13.84 30.79
C SER A 110 13.25 -15.12 29.99
N LYS A 111 12.32 -15.60 29.16
CA LYS A 111 12.49 -16.78 28.28
C LYS A 111 12.68 -16.43 26.81
N LEU A 112 12.69 -15.14 26.47
CA LEU A 112 13.09 -14.69 25.14
C LEU A 112 14.61 -14.84 25.01
N PRO A 113 15.13 -15.40 23.90
CA PRO A 113 16.57 -15.45 23.66
C PRO A 113 17.12 -14.03 23.47
N GLU A 114 18.39 -13.83 23.82
CA GLU A 114 19.09 -12.58 23.48
C GLU A 114 19.02 -12.32 21.96
N PRO A 115 18.81 -11.06 21.54
CA PRO A 115 18.76 -10.71 20.13
C PRO A 115 20.13 -10.95 19.46
N PRO A 116 20.16 -11.42 18.20
CA PRO A 116 21.42 -11.72 17.53
C PRO A 116 22.24 -10.46 17.28
N PRO A 117 23.58 -10.51 17.44
CA PRO A 117 24.43 -9.32 17.42
C PRO A 117 24.38 -8.61 16.05
N GLY A 118 24.18 -7.29 16.08
CA GLY A 118 24.06 -6.45 14.89
C GLY A 118 22.64 -6.38 14.30
N SER A 119 21.66 -7.08 14.86
CA SER A 119 20.24 -6.91 14.52
C SER A 119 19.68 -5.59 15.04
N ASP A 120 18.64 -5.04 14.41
CA ASP A 120 17.93 -3.89 14.95
C ASP A 120 17.31 -4.17 16.34
N ALA A 121 16.90 -5.41 16.62
CA ALA A 121 16.45 -5.82 17.95
C ALA A 121 17.58 -5.72 19.00
N ASP A 122 18.82 -6.01 18.61
CA ASP A 122 20.02 -5.95 19.44
C ASP A 122 20.47 -4.49 19.67
N ARG A 123 20.38 -3.65 18.63
CA ARG A 123 20.59 -2.20 18.72
C ARG A 123 19.53 -1.52 19.60
N MET A 124 18.26 -1.92 19.51
CA MET A 124 17.19 -1.45 20.41
C MET A 124 17.42 -1.92 21.84
N ALA A 125 17.83 -3.18 22.06
CA ALA A 125 18.13 -3.70 23.40
C ALA A 125 19.29 -2.96 24.09
N ARG A 126 20.28 -2.47 23.33
CA ARG A 126 21.35 -1.58 23.84
C ARG A 126 20.96 -0.11 23.95
N GLY A 127 19.80 0.31 23.46
CA GLY A 127 19.38 1.72 23.40
C GLY A 127 20.13 2.56 22.36
N GLU A 128 20.73 1.93 21.35
CA GLU A 128 21.46 2.61 20.26
C GLU A 128 20.53 3.25 19.22
N ILE A 129 19.29 2.76 19.12
CA ILE A 129 18.23 3.30 18.26
C ILE A 129 16.92 3.40 19.04
N PRO A 130 16.09 4.44 18.79
CA PRO A 130 14.74 4.49 19.33
C PRO A 130 13.87 3.38 18.74
N GLY A 131 12.91 2.91 19.52
CA GLY A 131 11.83 2.06 19.00
C GLY A 131 10.89 2.86 18.07
N PRO A 132 10.16 2.17 17.18
CA PRO A 132 9.08 2.75 16.38
C PRO A 132 7.87 3.17 17.22
#